data_AF-A0A2N1M343-F1
#
_entry.id   AF-A0A2N1M343-F1
#
_cell.length_a   1.000
_cell.length_b   1.000
_cell.length_c   1.000
_cell.angle_alpha   90.00
_cell.angle_beta   90.00
_cell.angle_gamma   90.00
#
_symmetry.space_group_name_H-M   'P 1'
#
loop_
_entity.id
_entity.type
_entity.pdbx_description
1 polymer ?
#
loop_
_entity_poly.entity_id
_entity_poly.type
_entity_poly.pdbx_seq_one_letter_code
_entity_poly.pdbx_strand_id
1 'polypeptide(L)'
;IKKCNDISCTLCKPIRLSHDIFEKLGNFSDSMPSKENNDHYAAFNSVHNTETSERHRPTLVIALESAERVLRVFSSIQKSEPI
;
A
#
# COMPACT_ATOMS: atom_id res chain seq x y z
N ILE A 1 2.14 13.95 6.61
CA ILE A 1 2.55 13.12 5.45
C ILE A 1 3.17 11.85 6.00
N LYS A 2 2.49 10.71 5.80
CA LYS A 2 2.98 9.37 6.20
C LYS A 2 4.27 9.07 5.41
N LYS A 3 5.30 8.55 6.07
CA LYS A 3 6.55 8.09 5.43
C LYS A 3 6.63 6.58 5.60
N CYS A 4 7.25 5.91 4.64
CA CYS A 4 7.32 4.45 4.63
C CYS A 4 8.34 3.85 5.61
N ASN A 5 9.13 4.69 6.30
CA ASN A 5 10.24 4.29 7.19
C ASN A 5 11.32 3.39 6.55
N ASP A 6 11.28 3.20 5.24
CA ASP A 6 12.31 2.49 4.49
C ASP A 6 13.48 3.43 4.20
N ILE A 7 14.66 3.03 4.68
CA ILE A 7 15.93 3.75 4.57
C ILE A 7 16.39 3.85 3.12
N SER A 8 15.97 2.90 2.27
CA SER A 8 16.27 2.84 0.85
C SER A 8 15.25 3.58 -0.02
N CYS A 9 14.19 4.16 0.58
CA CYS A 9 13.14 4.82 -0.17
C CYS A 9 13.63 6.13 -0.81
N THR A 10 13.59 6.18 -2.14
CA THR A 10 13.94 7.38 -2.91
C THR A 10 12.77 8.37 -3.05
N LEU A 11 11.54 7.92 -2.76
CA LEU A 11 10.33 8.75 -2.85
C LEU A 11 10.10 9.59 -1.59
N CYS A 12 10.41 9.03 -0.42
CA CYS A 12 10.23 9.72 0.85
C CYS A 12 11.39 10.69 1.08
N LYS A 13 11.07 11.95 1.40
CA LYS A 13 12.10 12.86 1.93
C LYS A 13 12.61 12.32 3.28
N PRO A 14 13.84 12.64 3.71
CA PRO A 14 14.34 12.30 5.04
C PRO A 14 13.41 12.82 6.15
N ILE A 15 13.34 12.11 7.27
CA ILE A 15 12.67 12.61 8.48
C ILE A 15 13.50 13.78 9.01
N ARG A 16 12.86 14.92 9.28
CA ARG A 16 13.52 16.13 9.78
C ARG A 16 13.48 16.25 11.31
N LEU A 17 12.63 15.47 11.96
CA LEU A 17 12.48 15.41 13.41
C LEU A 17 13.35 14.29 13.97
N SER A 18 13.61 14.30 15.29
CA SER A 18 14.22 13.13 15.92
C SER A 18 13.28 11.93 15.77
N HIS A 19 13.87 10.73 15.70
CA HIS A 19 13.13 9.49 15.49
C HIS A 19 12.06 9.30 16.57
N ASP A 20 12.42 9.53 17.84
CA ASP A 20 11.52 9.39 18.99
C ASP A 20 10.31 10.35 18.95
N ILE A 21 10.47 11.55 18.36
CA ILE A 21 9.36 12.50 18.19
C ILE A 21 8.51 12.09 16.99
N PHE A 22 9.15 11.63 15.91
CA PHE A 22 8.45 11.19 14.71
C PHE A 22 7.58 9.96 14.97
N GLU A 23 8.08 8.97 15.69
CA GLU A 23 7.33 7.76 16.07
C GLU A 23 6.14 8.08 17.00
N LYS A 24 6.19 9.22 17.72
CA LYS A 24 5.07 9.72 18.54
C LYS A 24 4.03 10.51 17.74
N LEU A 25 4.33 10.92 16.51
CA LEU A 25 3.33 11.52 15.64
C LEU A 25 2.38 10.40 15.21
N GLY A 26 1.15 10.44 15.72
CA GLY A 26 0.13 9.47 15.32
C GLY A 26 0.00 9.41 13.80
N ASN A 27 0.02 8.20 13.25
CA ASN A 27 -0.15 7.99 11.82
C ASN A 27 -1.57 8.38 11.43
N PHE A 28 -1.70 9.26 10.44
CA PHE A 28 -2.98 9.47 9.78
C PHE A 28 -3.41 8.16 9.11
N SER A 29 -4.64 7.75 9.39
CA SER A 29 -5.33 6.69 8.65
C SER A 29 -5.31 6.98 7.15
N ASP A 30 -5.23 5.92 6.35
CA ASP A 30 -5.24 6.06 4.90
C ASP A 30 -6.58 6.63 4.43
N SER A 31 -6.56 7.50 3.42
CA SER A 31 -7.77 8.10 2.87
C SER A 31 -8.63 7.05 2.18
N MET A 32 -9.86 6.87 2.67
CA MET A 32 -10.84 5.93 2.11
C MET A 32 -11.76 6.65 1.12
N PRO A 33 -12.19 6.01 0.03
CA PRO A 33 -13.21 6.58 -0.86
C PRO A 33 -14.54 6.78 -0.11
N SER A 34 -15.28 7.84 -0.46
CA SER A 34 -16.61 8.07 0.10
C SER A 34 -17.60 7.04 -0.44
N LYS A 35 -18.52 6.59 0.43
CA LYS A 35 -19.62 5.71 0.03
C LYS A 35 -20.77 6.46 -0.65
N GLU A 36 -20.83 7.77 -0.44
CA GLU A 36 -21.94 8.63 -0.88
C GLU A 36 -21.60 9.39 -2.17
N ASN A 37 -20.30 9.61 -2.44
CA ASN A 37 -19.83 10.28 -3.65
C ASN A 37 -18.54 9.65 -4.15
N ASN A 38 -18.58 9.07 -5.35
CA ASN A 38 -17.45 8.37 -5.95
C ASN A 38 -16.28 9.28 -6.35
N ASP A 39 -16.51 10.59 -6.45
CA ASP A 39 -15.48 11.58 -6.79
C ASP A 39 -14.79 12.17 -5.54
N HIS A 40 -15.15 11.70 -4.34
CA HIS A 40 -14.65 12.23 -3.08
C HIS A 40 -14.14 11.16 -2.13
N TYR A 41 -13.26 11.56 -1.21
CA TYR A 41 -12.86 10.73 -0.08
C TYR A 41 -13.87 10.83 1.07
N ALA A 42 -13.90 9.79 1.91
CA ALA A 42 -14.66 9.75 3.13
C ALA A 42 -14.23 10.86 4.09
N ALA A 43 -15.20 11.40 4.84
CA ALA A 43 -14.96 12.47 5.79
C ALA A 43 -13.96 12.05 6.87
N PHE A 44 -13.08 12.98 7.27
CA PHE A 44 -12.01 12.77 8.25
C PHE A 44 -12.48 12.01 9.51
N ASN A 45 -13.61 12.44 10.09
CA ASN A 45 -14.14 11.86 11.33
C ASN A 45 -14.56 10.38 11.20
N SER A 46 -14.88 9.90 9.99
CA SER A 46 -15.28 8.51 9.77
C SER A 46 -14.10 7.55 9.56
N VAL A 47 -12.92 8.09 9.23
CA VAL A 47 -11.74 7.30 8.85
C VAL A 47 -10.71 7.20 9.96
N HIS A 48 -10.57 8.24 10.80
CA HIS A 48 -9.48 8.29 11.78
C HIS A 48 -9.66 7.46 13.06
N ASN A 49 -10.80 6.79 13.24
CA ASN A 49 -11.09 5.94 14.39
C ASN A 49 -11.39 4.48 14.00
N THR A 50 -10.98 4.03 12.80
CA THR A 50 -11.27 2.68 12.30
C THR A 50 -9.99 1.91 11.95
N GLU A 51 -10.07 0.58 12.05
CA GLU A 51 -8.99 -0.33 11.65
C GLU A 51 -8.69 -0.21 10.15
N THR A 52 -7.41 -0.06 9.78
CA THR A 52 -6.97 0.12 8.39
C THR A 52 -6.61 -1.21 7.73
N SER A 53 -6.81 -1.34 6.41
CA SER A 53 -6.35 -2.50 5.63
C SER A 53 -5.78 -2.08 4.27
N GLU A 54 -4.81 -2.83 3.75
CA GLU A 54 -4.17 -2.59 2.43
C GLU A 54 -5.07 -2.96 1.23
N ARG A 55 -6.34 -3.34 1.45
CA ARG A 55 -7.26 -3.81 0.39
C ARG A 55 -7.54 -2.77 -0.70
N HIS A 56 -7.32 -1.49 -0.41
CA HIS A 56 -7.56 -0.37 -1.32
C HIS A 56 -6.26 0.23 -1.87
N ARG A 57 -5.21 -0.59 -2.05
CA ARG A 57 -3.96 -0.19 -2.69
C ARG A 57 -3.86 -0.81 -4.08
N PRO A 58 -4.40 -0.19 -5.14
CA PRO A 58 -4.46 -0.78 -6.48
C PRO A 58 -3.09 -1.23 -7.01
N THR A 59 -2.04 -0.48 -6.71
CA THR A 59 -0.68 -0.81 -7.11
C THR A 59 -0.17 -2.10 -6.46
N LEU A 60 -0.53 -2.36 -5.20
CA LEU A 60 -0.18 -3.61 -4.51
C LEU A 60 -0.97 -4.79 -5.09
N VAL A 61 -2.27 -4.61 -5.35
CA VAL A 61 -3.10 -5.64 -5.98
C VAL A 61 -2.56 -6.00 -7.36
N ILE A 62 -2.26 -5.00 -8.20
CA ILE A 62 -1.68 -5.21 -9.54
C ILE A 62 -0.31 -5.90 -9.43
N ALA A 63 0.52 -5.51 -8.47
CA ALA A 63 1.82 -6.14 -8.24
C ALA A 63 1.68 -7.62 -7.84
N LEU A 64 0.74 -7.96 -6.96
CA LEU A 64 0.48 -9.34 -6.55
C LEU A 64 -0.10 -10.17 -7.70
N GLU A 65 -1.06 -9.64 -8.45
CA GLU A 65 -1.63 -10.32 -9.63
C GLU A 65 -0.58 -10.57 -10.71
N SER A 66 0.29 -9.60 -10.97
CA SER A 66 1.38 -9.75 -11.93
C SER A 66 2.40 -10.79 -11.48
N ALA A 67 2.77 -10.79 -10.19
CA ALA A 67 3.64 -11.81 -9.61
C ALA A 67 3.03 -13.23 -9.72
N GLU A 68 1.74 -13.37 -9.45
CA GLU A 68 1.03 -14.64 -9.63
C GLU A 68 1.02 -15.11 -11.08
N ARG A 69 0.75 -14.22 -12.03
CA ARG A 69 0.76 -14.54 -13.47
C ARG A 69 2.15 -15.00 -13.91
N VAL A 70 3.19 -14.31 -13.47
CA VAL A 70 4.59 -14.67 -13.76
C VAL A 70 4.90 -16.07 -13.23
N LEU A 71 4.56 -16.36 -11.98
CA LEU A 71 4.78 -17.67 -11.37
C LEU A 71 4.07 -18.80 -12.14
N ARG A 72 2.82 -18.56 -12.57
CA ARG A 72 2.03 -19.53 -13.35
C ARG A 72 2.65 -19.79 -14.72
N VAL A 73 3.11 -18.75 -15.42
CA VAL A 73 3.78 -18.90 -16.73
C VAL A 73 5.06 -19.73 -16.59
N PHE A 74 5.91 -19.42 -15.60
CA PHE A 74 7.11 -20.21 -15.34
C PHE A 74 6.81 -21.69 -15.06
N SER A 75 5.79 -21.96 -14.24
CA SER A 75 5.39 -23.36 -13.93
C SER A 75 4.80 -24.12 -15.12
N SER A 76 4.27 -23.41 -16.13
CA SER A 76 3.67 -24.00 -17.33
C SER A 76 4.75 -24.34 -18.37
N ILE A 77 5.77 -23.50 -18.52
CA ILE A 77 6.91 -23.72 -19.43
C ILE A 77 7.68 -24.98 -19.01
N GLN A 78 7.87 -25.20 -17.71
CA GLN A 78 8.56 -26.39 -17.19
C GLN A 78 7.77 -27.70 -17.38
N LYS A 79 6.48 -27.64 -17.72
CA LYS A 79 5.63 -28.84 -17.94
C LYS A 79 5.51 -29.25 -19.40
N SER A 80 5.98 -28.45 -20.36
CA SER A 80 5.69 -28.64 -21.79
C SER A 80 6.85 -29.14 -22.65
N GLU A 81 8.03 -29.44 -22.08
CA GLU A 81 9.08 -30.16 -22.81
C GLU A 81 8.86 -31.68 -22.65
N PRO A 82 8.54 -32.40 -23.74
CA PRO A 82 8.52 -33.85 -23.70
C PRO A 82 9.96 -34.40 -23.79
N ILE A 83 10.12 -35.55 -23.11
CA ILE A 83 11.34 -36.35 -22.93
C ILE A 83 12.08 -36.63 -24.24
#